data_AF-A0A182LTS5-F1
#
_entry.id   AF-A0A182LTS5-F1
#
_cell.length_a   1.000
_cell.length_b   1.000
_cell.length_c   1.000
_cell.angle_alpha   90.00
_cell.angle_beta   90.00
_cell.angle_gamma   90.00
#
_symmetry.space_group_name_H-M   'P 1'
#
loop_
_entity.id
_entity.type
_entity.pdbx_description
1 polymer ?
#
loop_
_entity_poly.entity_id
_entity_poly.type
_entity_poly.pdbx_seq_one_letter_code
_entity_poly.pdbx_strand_id
1 'polypeptide(L)'
;MGAKDSKPSCISYEEAVKRVTDSELRRIKDAFKRSAGTSGSVLSKCAFMQDVLGDGVPSVVADWLYTACGGTAKGIAFKELLCGLVLLTKGTQDEKIKYVYMYISLDAVLQ
;
A
#
# COMPACT_ATOMS: atom_id res chain seq x y z
N MET A 1 -24.42 -9.28 -11.47
CA MET A 1 -23.66 -8.02 -11.40
C MET A 1 -23.11 -7.92 -9.98
N GLY A 2 -21.82 -8.16 -9.78
CA GLY A 2 -21.26 -8.36 -8.44
C GLY A 2 -19.76 -8.58 -8.50
N ALA A 3 -19.04 -7.66 -9.15
CA ALA A 3 -17.61 -7.57 -8.98
C ALA A 3 -17.39 -6.95 -7.61
N LYS A 4 -17.26 -7.80 -6.57
CA LYS A 4 -16.70 -7.36 -5.29
C LYS A 4 -15.36 -6.71 -5.59
N ASP A 5 -15.23 -5.47 -5.16
CA ASP A 5 -14.01 -4.67 -5.19
C ASP A 5 -12.79 -5.56 -4.97
N SER A 6 -12.12 -5.89 -6.07
CA SER A 6 -10.92 -6.71 -6.02
C SER A 6 -9.87 -5.84 -5.35
N LYS A 7 -9.65 -6.07 -4.05
CA LYS A 7 -8.60 -5.37 -3.32
C LYS A 7 -7.31 -5.53 -4.14
N PRO A 8 -6.64 -4.43 -4.49
CA PRO A 8 -5.46 -4.46 -5.36
C PRO A 8 -4.25 -5.18 -4.75
N SER A 9 -4.33 -5.58 -3.48
CA SER A 9 -3.27 -6.32 -2.80
C SER A 9 -3.18 -7.75 -3.34
N CYS A 10 -2.21 -8.00 -4.21
CA CYS A 10 -1.90 -9.32 -4.75
C CYS A 10 -1.36 -10.32 -3.70
N ILE A 11 -1.08 -9.87 -2.47
CA ILE A 11 -0.61 -10.71 -1.36
C ILE A 11 -1.48 -10.50 -0.11
N SER A 12 -1.73 -11.58 0.64
CA SER A 12 -2.44 -11.51 1.92
C SER A 12 -1.53 -10.99 3.05
N TYR A 13 -2.13 -10.57 4.17
CA TYR A 13 -1.38 -10.11 5.33
C TYR A 13 -0.50 -11.22 5.92
N GLU A 14 -1.01 -12.45 5.94
CA GLU A 14 -0.29 -13.62 6.44
C GLU A 14 0.96 -13.89 5.59
N GLU A 15 0.85 -13.79 4.27
CA GLU A 15 2.00 -13.92 3.37
C GLU A 15 2.96 -12.74 3.49
N ALA A 16 2.45 -11.52 3.65
CA ALA A 16 3.29 -10.34 3.84
C ALA A 16 4.15 -10.45 5.12
N VAL A 17 3.56 -10.92 6.22
CA VAL A 17 4.27 -11.15 7.48
C VAL A 17 5.38 -12.19 7.34
N LYS A 18 5.16 -13.28 6.59
CA LYS A 18 6.20 -14.30 6.37
C LYS A 18 7.42 -13.79 5.58
N ARG A 19 7.24 -12.73 4.79
CA ARG A 19 8.30 -12.15 3.94
C ARG A 19 9.13 -11.08 4.65
N VAL A 20 8.77 -10.73 5.89
CA VAL A 20 9.51 -9.78 6.72
C VAL A 20 9.97 -10.46 8.01
N THR A 21 11.13 -10.07 8.50
CA THR A 21 11.60 -10.50 9.82
C THR A 21 10.77 -9.83 10.93
N ASP A 22 10.74 -10.43 12.13
CA ASP A 22 10.07 -9.82 13.29
C ASP A 22 10.61 -8.42 13.60
N SER A 23 11.91 -8.21 13.37
CA SER A 23 12.58 -6.92 13.56
C SER A 23 12.09 -5.86 12.57
N GLU A 24 11.92 -6.22 11.30
CA GLU A 24 11.35 -5.35 10.26
C GLU A 24 9.88 -5.06 10.58
N LEU A 25 9.09 -6.09 10.89
CA LEU A 25 7.68 -5.95 11.21
C LEU A 25 7.47 -4.99 12.40
N ARG A 26 8.27 -5.13 13.46
CA ARG A 26 8.23 -4.23 14.61
C ARG A 26 8.57 -2.79 14.20
N ARG A 27 9.65 -2.60 13.43
CA ARG A 27 10.06 -1.26 12.97
C ARG A 27 9.00 -0.60 12.09
N ILE A 28 8.39 -1.33 11.17
CA ILE A 28 7.32 -0.82 10.29
C ILE A 28 6.08 -0.46 11.14
N LYS A 29 5.72 -1.30 12.11
CA LYS A 29 4.60 -1.03 13.03
C LYS A 29 4.82 0.20 13.89
N ASP A 30 6.03 0.38 14.41
CA ASP A 30 6.39 1.56 15.20
C ASP A 30 6.41 2.83 14.34
N ALA A 31 6.89 2.74 13.10
CA ALA A 31 6.83 3.85 12.14
C ALA A 31 5.38 4.22 11.76
N PHE A 32 4.54 3.22 11.51
CA PHE A 32 3.11 3.42 11.24
C PHE A 32 2.42 4.15 12.39
N LYS A 33 2.64 3.72 13.63
CA LYS A 33 2.03 4.37 14.80
C LYS A 33 2.43 5.83 14.95
N ARG A 34 3.70 6.17 14.67
CA ARG A 34 4.17 7.56 14.70
C ARG A 34 3.49 8.41 13.61
N SER A 35 3.33 7.83 12.42
CA SER A 35 2.80 8.52 11.24
C SER A 35 1.26 8.61 11.24
N ALA A 36 0.57 7.64 11.85
CA ALA A 36 -0.89 7.60 11.98
C ALA A 36 -1.45 8.63 13.00
N GLY A 37 -0.57 9.32 13.74
CA GLY A 37 -0.95 10.33 14.72
C GLY A 37 -1.80 9.78 15.86
N THR A 38 -2.64 10.64 16.45
CA THR A 38 -3.35 10.39 17.72
C THR A 38 -4.32 9.21 17.69
N SER A 39 -4.88 8.85 16.53
CA SER A 39 -5.79 7.70 16.41
C SER A 39 -5.06 6.36 16.37
N GLY A 40 -3.81 6.35 15.88
CA GLY A 40 -2.96 5.16 15.74
C GLY A 40 -3.53 4.02 14.89
N SER A 41 -4.69 4.22 14.26
CA SER A 41 -5.48 3.16 13.62
C SER A 41 -5.35 3.14 12.11
N VAL A 42 -5.21 4.32 11.49
CA VAL A 42 -5.12 4.52 10.04
C VAL A 42 -4.10 5.61 9.73
N LEU A 43 -3.36 5.44 8.65
CA LEU A 43 -2.46 6.44 8.10
C LEU A 43 -3.22 7.29 7.06
N SER A 44 -3.13 8.60 7.16
CA SER A 44 -3.79 9.51 6.21
C SER A 44 -3.09 9.50 4.84
N LYS A 45 -3.78 9.94 3.79
CA LYS A 45 -3.18 10.11 2.44
C LYS A 45 -1.97 11.04 2.47
N CYS A 46 -2.07 12.16 3.19
CA CYS A 46 -0.98 13.12 3.34
C CYS A 46 0.24 12.49 4.04
N ALA A 47 0.01 11.80 5.16
CA ALA A 47 1.07 11.11 5.89
C ALA A 47 1.69 9.96 5.06
N PHE A 48 0.90 9.25 4.25
CA PHE A 48 1.44 8.26 3.32
C PHE A 48 2.38 8.92 2.28
N MET A 49 1.98 10.03 1.69
CA MET A 49 2.83 10.73 0.72
C MET A 49 4.14 11.23 1.34
N GLN A 50 4.09 11.79 2.54
CA GLN A 50 5.25 12.39 3.20
C GLN A 50 6.13 11.35 3.90
N ASP A 51 5.54 10.50 4.74
CA ASP A 51 6.28 9.62 5.65
C ASP A 51 6.63 8.26 5.01
N VAL A 52 5.88 7.84 3.96
CA VAL A 52 6.11 6.56 3.28
C VAL A 52 6.80 6.74 1.93
N LEU A 53 6.33 7.65 1.09
CA LEU A 53 6.91 7.87 -0.24
C LEU A 53 8.08 8.87 -0.23
N GLY A 54 7.97 9.93 0.59
CA GLY A 54 8.94 11.01 0.64
C GLY A 54 8.88 11.94 -0.57
N ASP A 55 9.87 12.82 -0.67
CA ASP A 55 9.98 13.78 -1.77
C ASP A 55 10.46 13.11 -3.07
N GLY A 56 9.83 13.46 -4.19
CA GLY A 56 10.26 13.02 -5.53
C GLY A 56 9.31 12.05 -6.25
N VAL A 57 8.23 11.59 -5.60
CA VAL A 57 7.18 10.83 -6.28
C VAL A 57 6.14 11.77 -6.87
N PRO A 58 5.88 11.74 -8.20
CA PRO A 58 4.83 12.55 -8.81
C PRO A 58 3.46 12.28 -8.16
N SER A 59 2.63 13.32 -8.00
CA SER A 59 1.34 13.23 -7.30
C SER A 59 0.41 12.15 -7.87
N VAL A 60 0.39 11.99 -9.20
CA VAL A 60 -0.40 10.96 -9.89
C VAL A 60 0.03 9.54 -9.47
N VAL A 61 1.34 9.31 -9.38
CA VAL A 61 1.90 8.01 -8.96
C VAL A 61 1.65 7.80 -7.46
N ALA A 62 1.80 8.84 -6.64
CA ALA A 62 1.55 8.79 -5.21
C ALA A 62 0.08 8.45 -4.90
N ASP A 63 -0.86 9.03 -5.65
CA ASP A 63 -2.29 8.76 -5.54
C ASP A 63 -2.65 7.33 -5.91
N TRP A 64 -2.03 6.84 -6.98
CA TRP A 64 -2.21 5.46 -7.38
C TRP A 64 -1.63 4.50 -6.34
N LEU A 65 -0.39 4.71 -5.88
CA LEU A 65 0.24 3.88 -4.84
C LEU A 65 -0.58 3.87 -3.55
N TYR A 66 -1.14 5.02 -3.15
CA TYR A 66 -2.01 5.11 -1.98
C TYR A 66 -3.23 4.19 -2.13
N THR A 67 -3.92 4.29 -3.26
CA THR A 67 -5.09 3.45 -3.57
C THR A 67 -4.72 1.98 -3.66
N ALA A 68 -3.60 1.68 -4.32
CA ALA A 68 -3.14 0.33 -4.58
C ALA A 68 -2.60 -0.37 -3.32
N CYS A 69 -2.16 0.39 -2.31
CA CYS A 69 -1.91 -0.14 -0.97
C CYS A 69 -3.19 -0.37 -0.14
N GLY A 70 -4.37 -0.01 -0.66
CA GLY A 70 -5.65 -0.14 0.06
C GLY A 70 -6.08 1.14 0.79
N GLY A 71 -5.51 2.29 0.43
CA GLY A 71 -5.91 3.59 0.94
C GLY A 71 -7.32 3.97 0.51
N THR A 72 -8.07 4.54 1.45
CA THR A 72 -9.44 5.03 1.23
C THR A 72 -9.54 6.50 1.66
N ALA A 73 -10.71 7.13 1.52
CA ALA A 73 -10.95 8.44 2.10
C ALA A 73 -10.74 8.48 3.63
N LYS A 74 -10.86 7.33 4.32
CA LYS A 74 -10.66 7.19 5.77
C LYS A 74 -9.19 6.97 6.16
N GLY A 75 -8.29 6.78 5.21
CA GLY A 75 -6.91 6.35 5.47
C GLY A 75 -6.62 4.92 5.02
N ILE A 76 -5.42 4.47 5.34
CA ILE A 76 -4.93 3.10 5.13
C ILE A 76 -4.62 2.45 6.47
N ALA A 77 -5.15 1.25 6.71
CA ALA A 77 -4.85 0.48 7.92
C ALA A 77 -3.50 -0.24 7.80
N PHE A 78 -2.92 -0.62 8.94
CA PHE A 78 -1.58 -1.21 8.99
C PHE A 78 -1.44 -2.49 8.15
N LYS A 79 -2.46 -3.36 8.12
CA LYS A 79 -2.38 -4.63 7.40
C LYS A 79 -2.24 -4.39 5.89
N GLU A 80 -3.05 -3.47 5.38
CA GLU A 80 -3.11 -3.04 3.99
C GLU A 80 -1.80 -2.35 3.58
N LEU A 81 -1.29 -1.43 4.42
CA LEU A 81 0.01 -0.79 4.18
C LEU A 81 1.15 -1.80 4.15
N LEU A 82 1.18 -2.75 5.09
CA LEU A 82 2.21 -3.78 5.12
C LEU A 82 2.18 -4.63 3.85
N CYS A 83 1.00 -5.07 3.40
CA CYS A 83 0.86 -5.78 2.13
C CYS A 83 1.40 -4.97 0.95
N GLY A 84 1.06 -3.69 0.85
CA GLY A 84 1.55 -2.81 -0.21
C GLY A 84 3.08 -2.67 -0.18
N LEU A 85 3.67 -2.39 0.98
CA LEU A 85 5.12 -2.25 1.14
C LEU A 85 5.88 -3.54 0.81
N VAL A 86 5.38 -4.69 1.28
CA VAL A 86 6.02 -5.99 1.02
C VAL A 86 5.93 -6.35 -0.45
N LEU A 87 4.80 -6.08 -1.10
CA LEU A 87 4.65 -6.28 -2.55
C LEU A 87 5.67 -5.45 -3.35
N LEU A 88 5.81 -4.17 -3.01
CA LEU A 88 6.74 -3.25 -3.69
C LEU A 88 8.21 -3.65 -3.49
N THR A 89 8.59 -3.98 -2.26
CA THR A 89 9.99 -4.21 -1.89
C THR A 89 10.44 -5.66 -2.07
N LYS A 90 9.59 -6.62 -1.70
CA LYS A 90 9.90 -8.07 -1.64
C LYS A 90 8.92 -8.94 -2.45
N GLY A 91 8.08 -8.34 -3.29
CA GLY A 91 7.23 -9.08 -4.23
C GLY A 91 8.04 -9.80 -5.30
N THR A 92 7.48 -10.87 -5.85
CA THR A 92 8.04 -11.56 -7.02
C THR A 92 7.90 -10.71 -8.27
N GLN A 93 8.65 -11.05 -9.32
CA GLN A 93 8.54 -10.33 -10.59
C GLN A 93 7.11 -10.38 -11.15
N ASP A 94 6.45 -11.54 -11.13
CA ASP A 94 5.06 -11.70 -11.56
C ASP A 94 4.09 -10.83 -10.75
N GLU A 95 4.26 -10.76 -9.43
CA GLU A 95 3.44 -9.94 -8.56
C GLU A 95 3.61 -8.45 -8.86
N LYS A 96 4.86 -8.00 -9.08
CA LYS A 96 5.16 -6.62 -9.46
C LYS A 96 4.62 -6.27 -10.84
N ILE A 97 4.74 -7.18 -11.81
CA ILE A 97 4.19 -7.00 -13.16
C ILE A 97 2.67 -6.89 -13.10
N LYS A 98 1.98 -7.76 -12.35
CA LYS A 98 0.52 -7.67 -12.17
C LYS A 98 0.11 -6.35 -11.53
N TYR A 99 0.89 -5.88 -10.56
CA TYR A 99 0.64 -4.60 -9.89
C TYR A 99 0.76 -3.41 -10.85
N VAL A 100 1.81 -3.37 -11.68
CA VAL A 100 1.99 -2.34 -12.72
C VAL A 100 0.93 -2.46 -13.83
N TYR A 101 0.59 -3.69 -14.24
CA TYR A 101 -0.44 -3.92 -15.25
C TYR A 101 -1.81 -3.42 -14.78
N MET A 102 -2.12 -3.59 -13.49
CA MET A 102 -3.32 -3.05 -12.88
C MET A 102 -3.37 -1.52 -12.97
N TYR A 103 -2.24 -0.83 -12.78
CA TYR A 103 -2.13 0.62 -12.98
C TYR A 103 -2.52 1.02 -14.41
N ILE A 104 -1.82 0.44 -15.38
CA ILE A 104 -1.97 0.76 -16.81
C ILE A 104 -3.39 0.45 -17.28
N SER A 105 -3.96 -0.68 -16.82
CA SER A 105 -5.31 -1.09 -17.19
C SER A 105 -6.38 -0.17 -16.60
N LEU A 106 -6.17 0.34 -15.38
CA LEU A 106 -7.11 1.28 -14.76
C LEU A 106 -7.10 2.64 -15.48
N ASP A 107 -5.92 3.11 -15.87
CA ASP A 107 -5.75 4.34 -16.64
C ASP A 107 -6.41 4.23 -18.03
N ALA A 108 -6.19 3.11 -18.73
CA ALA A 108 -6.76 2.86 -20.05
C ALA A 108 -8.30 2.71 -20.07
N VAL A 109 -8.93 2.43 -18.94
CA VAL A 109 -10.41 2.34 -18.82
C VAL A 109 -11.04 3.71 -18.48
N LEU A 110 -10.23 4.68 -18.04
CA LEU A 110 -10.68 6.03 -17.69
C LEU A 110 -10.50 7.06 -18.82
N GLN A 111 -9.96 6.65 -19.97
CA GLN A 111 -9.94 7.41 -21.24
C GLN A 111 -11.05 6.94 -22.18
#